data_AF-A0A5E6NNE2-F1
#
_entry.id   AF-A0A5E6NNE2-F1
#
_cell.length_a   1.000
_cell.length_b   1.000
_cell.length_c   1.000
_cell.angle_alpha   90.00
_cell.angle_beta   90.00
_cell.angle_gamma   90.00
#
_symmetry.space_group_name_H-M   'P 1'
#
loop_
_entity.id
_entity.type
_entity.pdbx_description
1 polymer ?
#
loop_
_entity_poly.entity_id
_entity_poly.type
_entity_poly.pdbx_seq_one_letter_code
_entity_poly.pdbx_strand_id
1 'polypeptide(L)' 'MLIQYPRKGLWTIAFQTSDYQGEVAKKIGKELVNIYVPTTPNPTSGFFIMLAKEEVIELDMSVDEAFKLVISTGVVTPT' A
#
# COMPACT_ATOMS: atom_id res chain seq x y z
N MET A 1 0.01 0.96 5.38
CA MET A 1 1.28 0.25 5.09
C MET A 1 2.18 1.13 4.25
N LEU A 2 3.49 0.96 4.37
CA LEU A 2 4.52 1.62 3.56
C LEU A 2 5.20 0.58 2.66
N ILE A 3 5.28 0.87 1.37
CA ILE A 3 5.86 -0.04 0.36
C ILE A 3 6.80 0.70 -0.58
N GLN A 4 7.64 -0.04 -1.30
CA GLN A 4 8.45 0.53 -2.39
C GLN A 4 7.74 0.40 -3.75
N TYR A 5 7.34 1.51 -4.35
CA TYR A 5 6.62 1.54 -5.64
C TYR A 5 6.87 2.86 -6.40
N PRO A 6 7.00 2.85 -7.75
CA PRO A 6 6.98 1.69 -8.64
C PRO A 6 8.34 0.97 -8.74
N ARG A 7 9.35 1.41 -7.99
CA ARG A 7 10.67 0.77 -7.92
C ARG A 7 11.28 0.91 -6.54
N LYS A 8 12.34 0.14 -6.28
CA LYS A 8 13.13 0.26 -5.05
C LYS A 8 13.68 1.68 -4.85
N GLY A 9 13.63 2.15 -3.60
CA GLY A 9 14.04 3.49 -3.16
C GLY A 9 12.95 4.56 -3.23
N LEU A 10 11.78 4.28 -3.81
CA LEU A 10 10.62 5.19 -3.82
C LEU A 10 9.53 4.61 -2.94
N TRP A 11 9.01 5.40 -2.00
CA TRP A 11 8.07 4.92 -0.99
C TRP A 11 6.68 5.52 -1.17
N THR A 12 5.65 4.72 -0.93
CA THR A 12 4.26 5.17 -0.94
C THR A 12 3.45 4.49 0.14
N ILE A 13 2.36 5.15 0.54
CA ILE A 13 1.31 4.54 1.36
C ILE A 13 0.47 3.61 0.51
N ALA A 14 0.12 2.47 1.09
CA ALA A 14 -0.86 1.54 0.55
C ALA A 14 -1.78 1.02 1.66
N PHE A 15 -2.98 0.60 1.25
CA PHE A 15 -4.01 0.06 2.13
C PHE A 15 -4.17 -1.43 1.87
N GLN A 16 -4.10 -2.26 2.92
CA GLN A 16 -4.34 -3.69 2.79
C GLN A 16 -5.83 -3.93 2.58
N THR A 17 -6.17 -4.72 1.57
CA THR A 17 -7.56 -5.12 1.33
C THR A 17 -7.84 -6.53 1.82
N SER A 18 -6.88 -7.45 1.65
CA SER A 18 -6.95 -8.81 2.20
C SER A 18 -5.58 -9.50 2.19
N ASP A 19 -5.46 -10.60 2.93
CA ASP A 19 -4.43 -11.60 2.62
C ASP A 19 -4.77 -12.32 1.29
N TYR A 20 -3.78 -12.89 0.61
CA TYR A 20 -3.99 -13.64 -0.63
C TYR A 20 -3.40 -15.05 -0.56
N GLN A 21 -4.27 -16.05 -0.71
CA GLN A 21 -3.90 -17.46 -0.86
C GLN A 21 -4.54 -18.00 -2.14
N GLY A 22 -3.74 -18.19 -3.19
CA GLY A 22 -4.27 -18.56 -4.50
C GLY A 22 -3.19 -18.97 -5.50
N GLU A 23 -3.59 -19.12 -6.77
CA GLU A 23 -2.69 -19.53 -7.86
C GLU A 23 -1.47 -18.61 -7.98
N VAL A 24 -1.67 -17.29 -7.83
CA VAL A 24 -0.58 -16.31 -7.92
C VAL A 24 0.45 -16.51 -6.80
N ALA A 25 0.01 -16.76 -5.56
CA ALA A 25 0.90 -17.05 -4.44
C ALA A 25 1.68 -18.34 -4.66
N LYS A 26 1.02 -19.38 -5.20
CA LYS A 26 1.69 -20.65 -5.55
C LYS A 26 2.75 -20.46 -6.64
N LYS A 27 2.46 -19.65 -7.66
CA LYS A 27 3.38 -19.36 -8.77
C LYS A 27 4.57 -18.50 -8.33
N ILE A 28 4.33 -17.52 -7.46
CA ILE A 28 5.39 -16.64 -6.92
C ILE A 28 6.19 -17.34 -5.82
N GLY A 29 5.60 -18.32 -5.13
CA GLY A 29 6.24 -19.05 -4.05
C GLY A 29 6.41 -18.22 -2.77
N LYS A 30 5.57 -17.21 -2.57
CA LYS A 30 5.60 -16.30 -1.40
C LYS A 30 4.20 -16.10 -0.83
N GLU A 31 4.15 -15.76 0.45
CA GLU A 31 2.94 -15.23 1.07
C GLU A 31 2.68 -13.82 0.53
N LEU A 32 1.48 -13.61 -0.01
CA LEU A 32 1.11 -12.34 -0.65
C LEU A 32 0.02 -11.63 0.14
N VAL A 33 0.06 -10.30 0.07
CA VAL A 33 -1.02 -9.43 0.52
C VAL A 33 -1.56 -8.63 -0.67
N ASN A 34 -2.88 -8.40 -0.65
CA ASN A 34 -3.57 -7.56 -1.60
C ASN A 34 -3.60 -6.13 -1.08
N ILE A 35 -3.17 -5.19 -1.92
CA ILE A 35 -3.08 -3.79 -1.52
C ILE A 35 -3.69 -2.88 -2.58
N TYR A 36 -4.17 -1.73 -2.11
CA TYR A 36 -4.57 -0.61 -2.92
C TYR A 36 -3.59 0.56 -2.74
N VAL A 37 -3.00 1.02 -3.84
CA VAL A 37 -2.18 2.23 -3.89
C VAL A 37 -3.01 3.35 -4.51
N PRO A 38 -3.48 4.35 -3.72
CA PRO A 38 -4.27 5.44 -4.27
C PRO A 38 -3.43 6.39 -5.11
N THR A 39 -4.09 7.13 -6.00
CA THR A 39 -3.51 8.35 -6.58
C THR A 39 -3.84 9.56 -5.72
N THR A 40 -3.00 10.59 -5.84
CA THR A 40 -3.15 11.87 -5.13
C THR A 40 -3.62 12.96 -6.09
N PRO A 41 -4.43 13.95 -5.65
CA PRO A 41 -5.03 14.07 -4.31
C PRO A 41 -6.33 13.27 -4.16
N ASN A 42 -6.89 12.73 -5.25
CA ASN A 42 -8.19 12.06 -5.23
C ASN A 42 -8.03 10.52 -5.14
N PRO A 43 -8.27 9.90 -3.97
CA PRO A 43 -8.02 8.48 -3.75
C PRO A 43 -9.08 7.56 -4.38
N THR A 44 -9.90 8.05 -5.31
CA THR A 44 -10.91 7.26 -6.01
C THR A 44 -10.29 6.34 -7.06
N SER A 45 -9.15 6.73 -7.64
CA SER A 45 -8.38 5.90 -8.58
C SER A 45 -7.04 5.50 -7.99
N GLY A 46 -6.50 4.39 -8.48
CA GLY A 46 -5.27 3.82 -7.98
C GLY A 46 -4.97 2.47 -8.61
N PHE A 47 -4.01 1.77 -8.02
CA PHE A 47 -3.57 0.46 -8.48
C PHE A 47 -3.90 -0.60 -7.45
N PHE A 48 -4.41 -1.73 -7.95
CA PHE A 48 -4.40 -2.97 -7.20
C PHE A 48 -3.04 -3.65 -7.40
N ILE A 49 -2.37 -3.99 -6.31
CA ILE A 49 -1.07 -4.65 -6.33
C ILE A 49 -1.10 -5.87 -5.41
N MET A 50 -0.49 -6.96 -5.86
CA MET A 50 -0.15 -8.12 -5.04
C MET A 50 1.36 -8.09 -4.83
N LEU A 51 1.81 -8.14 -3.58
CA LEU A 51 3.24 -8.15 -3.23
C LEU A 51 3.50 -9.07 -2.05
N ALA A 52 4.77 -9.46 -1.88
CA ALA A 52 5.17 -10.33 -0.79
C ALA A 52 4.99 -9.61 0.55
N LYS A 53 4.46 -10.33 1.54
CA LYS A 53 4.20 -9.76 2.89
C LYS A 53 5.47 -9.18 3.53
N GLU A 54 6.63 -9.78 3.25
CA GLU A 54 7.96 -9.34 3.72
C GLU A 54 8.46 -8.02 3.08
N GLU A 55 7.83 -7.54 2.01
CA GLU A 55 8.20 -6.28 1.34
C GLU A 55 7.38 -5.08 1.86
N VAL A 56 6.58 -5.30 2.89
CA VAL A 56 5.68 -4.31 3.49
C VAL A 56 6.19 -3.90 4.86
N ILE A 57 6.14 -2.60 5.13
CA ILE A 57 6.34 -2.05 6.47
C ILE A 57 4.98 -1.61 7.01
N GLU A 58 4.54 -2.23 8.09
CA GLU A 58 3.34 -1.79 8.81
C GLU A 58 3.58 -0.42 9.45
N LEU A 59 2.56 0.43 9.42
CA LEU A 59 2.61 1.78 9.98
C LEU A 59 1.63 1.84 11.14
N ASP A 60 2.01 2.51 12.22
CA ASP A 60 1.14 2.73 13.39
C ASP A 60 0.02 3.75 13.14
N MET A 61 0.05 4.41 11.96
CA MET A 61 -0.94 5.42 11.57
C MET A 61 -2.33 4.81 11.34
N SER A 62 -3.37 5.56 11.69
CA SER A 62 -4.74 5.19 11.34
C SER A 62 -5.01 5.31 9.83
N VAL A 63 -6.06 4.63 9.36
CA VAL A 63 -6.50 4.71 7.96
C VAL A 63 -6.89 6.15 7.58
N ASP A 64 -7.56 6.87 8.48
CA ASP A 64 -7.99 8.26 8.25
C ASP A 64 -6.79 9.21 8.11
N GLU A 65 -5.76 9.02 8.92
CA GLU A 65 -4.50 9.75 8.83
C GLU A 65 -3.77 9.50 7.52
N ALA A 66 -3.71 8.24 7.09
CA ALA A 66 -3.13 7.87 5.81
C ALA A 66 -3.88 8.56 4.65
N PHE A 67 -5.22 8.60 4.69
CA PHE A 67 -6.00 9.31 3.68
C PHE A 67 -5.76 10.83 3.70
N LYS A 68 -5.65 11.46 4.88
CA LYS A 68 -5.30 12.89 4.98
C LYS A 68 -3.96 13.19 4.34
N LEU A 69 -2.95 12.32 4.54
CA LEU A 69 -1.64 12.49 3.94
C LEU A 69 -1.71 12.37 2.40
N VAL A 70 -2.43 11.37 1.88
CA VAL A 70 -2.64 11.16 0.43
C VAL A 70 -3.39 12.34 -0.21
N ILE A 71 -4.52 12.75 0.38
CA ILE A 71 -5.35 13.83 -0.15
C ILE A 71 -4.62 15.17 -0.12
N SER A 72 -3.84 15.42 0.93
CA SER A 72 -3.04 16.64 1.06
C SER A 72 -1.76 16.62 0.24
N THR A 73 -1.50 15.59 -0.58
CA THR A 73 -0.25 15.43 -1.35
C THR A 73 1.01 15.51 -0.47
N GLY A 74 0.93 15.03 0.77
CA GLY A 74 2.05 15.04 1.70
C GLY A 74 2.16 16.28 2.61
N VAL A 75 1.28 17.28 2.44
CA VAL A 75 1.35 18.54 3.20
C VAL A 75 0.92 18.37 4.65
N VAL A 76 -0.08 17.53 4.91
CA VAL A 76 -0.55 17.24 6.28
C VAL A 76 0.22 16.04 6.82
N THR A 77 1.06 16.27 7.82
CA THR A 77 1.76 15.18 8.53
C THR A 77 0.87 14.64 9.64
N PRO A 78 0.49 13.35 9.61
CA PRO A 78 -0.20 12.71 10.73
C PRO A 78 0.63 12.72 12.01
N THR A 79 -0.02 12.83 13.16
CA THR A 79 0.59 12.85 14.50
C THR A 79 0.58 11.48 15.16
#